data_AF-A0A1F7LB24-F1
#
_entry.id   AF-A0A1F7LB24-F1
#
_cell.length_a   1.000
_cell.length_b   1.000
_cell.length_c   1.000
_cell.angle_alpha   90.00
_cell.angle_beta   90.00
_cell.angle_gamma   90.00
#
_symmetry.space_group_name_H-M   'P 1'
#
loop_
_entity.id
_entity.type
_entity.pdbx_description
1 polymer ?
#
loop_
_entity_poly.entity_id
_entity_poly.type
_entity_poly.pdbx_seq_one_letter_code
_entity_poly.pdbx_strand_id
1 'polypeptide(L)'
;MTAEARQGLRLGFTGKLVIDERQVALVHAAFRPSEAEVAYARRLVAAWDAAVAAGTGVFVFEGRVIDRPVVEAERTVLARAALP
;
A
#
# COMPACT_ATOMS: atom_id res chain seq x y z
N MET A 1 17.61 -13.07 -0.20
CA MET A 1 17.18 -11.81 -0.87
C MET A 1 15.69 -11.51 -0.63
N THR A 2 14.76 -12.36 -1.08
CA THR A 2 13.32 -12.10 -0.98
C THR A 2 12.81 -12.08 0.47
N ALA A 3 13.33 -12.95 1.34
CA ALA A 3 12.91 -13.03 2.73
C ALA A 3 13.25 -11.74 3.51
N GLU A 4 14.46 -11.23 3.31
CA GLU A 4 14.96 -10.01 3.93
C GLU A 4 14.28 -8.77 3.34
N ALA A 5 13.95 -8.77 2.05
CA ALA A 5 13.16 -7.71 1.43
C ALA A 5 11.74 -7.65 2.02
N ARG A 6 11.08 -8.81 2.18
CA ARG A 6 9.77 -8.90 2.85
C ARG A 6 9.83 -8.51 4.32
N GLN A 7 10.92 -8.84 5.02
CA GLN A 7 11.13 -8.36 6.38
C GLN A 7 11.24 -6.84 6.43
N GLY A 8 12.02 -6.23 5.54
CA GLY A 8 12.12 -4.78 5.41
C GLY A 8 10.76 -4.14 5.16
N LEU A 9 9.97 -4.69 4.24
CA LEU A 9 8.61 -4.23 3.99
C LEU A 9 7.73 -4.23 5.27
N ARG A 10 7.77 -5.30 6.07
CA ARG A 10 7.01 -5.37 7.33
C ARG A 10 7.47 -4.35 8.38
N LEU A 11 8.73 -3.92 8.31
CA LEU A 11 9.28 -2.88 9.18
C LEU A 11 8.98 -1.46 8.67
N GLY A 12 8.32 -1.32 7.52
CA GLY A 12 7.98 -0.03 6.91
C GLY A 12 9.04 0.51 5.94
N PHE A 13 10.05 -0.28 5.56
CA PHE A 13 10.97 0.12 4.50
C PHE A 13 10.23 0.15 3.15
N THR A 14 10.68 1.03 2.26
CA THR A 14 10.10 1.22 0.92
C THR A 14 10.97 0.62 -0.20
N GLY A 15 12.11 0.03 0.15
CA GLY A 15 13.00 -0.62 -0.79
C GLY A 15 14.16 -1.34 -0.11
N LYS A 16 15.07 -1.88 -0.93
CA LYS A 16 16.29 -2.57 -0.48
C LYS A 16 17.41 -2.30 -1.48
N LEU A 17 18.61 -2.00 -0.97
CA LEU A 17 19.82 -1.89 -1.79
C LEU A 17 20.14 -3.23 -2.46
N VAL A 18 20.52 -3.17 -3.73
CA VAL A 18 20.96 -4.30 -4.55
C VAL A 18 22.40 -4.07 -4.99
N ILE A 19 23.19 -5.13 -5.06
CA ILE A 19 24.59 -5.12 -5.50
C ILE A 19 24.79 -5.81 -6.86
N ASP A 20 23.77 -6.53 -7.32
CA ASP A 20 23.79 -7.34 -8.54
C ASP A 20 22.43 -7.24 -9.24
N GLU A 21 22.44 -7.14 -10.56
CA GLU A 21 21.26 -6.93 -11.40
C GLU A 21 20.19 -8.01 -11.21
N ARG A 22 20.58 -9.26 -10.92
CA ARG A 22 19.66 -10.39 -10.69
C ARG A 22 18.79 -10.19 -9.45
N GLN A 23 19.17 -9.28 -8.56
CA GLN A 23 18.46 -8.99 -7.31
C GLN A 23 17.31 -7.99 -7.53
N VAL A 24 17.36 -7.19 -8.59
CA VAL A 24 16.37 -6.13 -8.89
C VAL A 24 14.97 -6.73 -8.97
N ALA A 25 14.78 -7.77 -9.79
CA ALA A 25 13.49 -8.42 -9.96
C ALA A 25 12.93 -8.99 -8.65
N LEU A 26 13.80 -9.56 -7.81
CA LEU A 26 13.42 -10.13 -6.51
C LEU A 26 12.98 -9.06 -5.51
N VAL A 27 13.70 -7.92 -5.48
CA VAL A 27 13.34 -6.78 -4.63
C VAL A 27 12.05 -6.13 -5.13
N HIS A 28 11.92 -5.86 -6.42
CA HIS A 28 10.69 -5.31 -7.00
C HIS A 28 9.48 -6.20 -6.69
N ALA A 29 9.59 -7.52 -6.90
CA ALA A 29 8.51 -8.45 -6.57
C ALA A 29 8.15 -8.46 -5.07
N ALA A 30 9.13 -8.26 -4.18
CA ALA A 30 8.87 -8.20 -2.74
C ALA A 30 8.20 -6.90 -2.28
N PHE A 31 8.46 -5.78 -2.95
CA PHE A 31 7.89 -4.47 -2.63
C PHE A 31 6.69 -4.09 -3.53
N ARG A 32 6.30 -4.92 -4.50
CA ARG A 32 5.09 -4.69 -5.29
C ARG A 32 3.85 -5.17 -4.51
N PRO A 33 2.84 -4.32 -4.29
CA PRO A 33 1.57 -4.77 -3.73
C PRO A 33 0.90 -5.80 -4.64
N SER A 34 0.15 -6.71 -4.04
CA SER A 34 -0.71 -7.66 -4.73
C SER A 34 -1.92 -6.96 -5.36
N GLU A 35 -2.52 -7.58 -6.38
CA GLU A 35 -3.73 -7.05 -7.02
C GLU A 35 -4.89 -6.89 -6.02
N ALA A 36 -4.99 -7.78 -5.03
CA ALA A 36 -6.01 -7.71 -3.98
C ALA A 36 -5.82 -6.48 -3.08
N GLU A 37 -4.58 -6.18 -2.67
CA GLU A 37 -4.25 -4.97 -1.90
C GLU A 37 -4.57 -3.72 -2.71
N VAL A 38 -4.21 -3.69 -4.00
CA VAL A 38 -4.52 -2.55 -4.88
C VAL A 38 -6.03 -2.37 -5.04
N ALA A 39 -6.78 -3.45 -5.24
CA ALA A 39 -8.23 -3.39 -5.39
C ALA A 39 -8.91 -2.89 -4.11
N TYR A 40 -8.46 -3.35 -2.94
CA TYR A 40 -8.93 -2.86 -1.63
C TYR A 40 -8.64 -1.37 -1.46
N ALA A 41 -7.38 -0.96 -1.68
CA ALA A 41 -6.93 0.42 -1.54
C ALA A 41 -7.76 1.38 -2.42
N ARG A 42 -8.05 0.99 -3.67
CA ARG A 42 -8.90 1.77 -4.59
C ARG A 42 -10.31 1.98 -4.03
N ARG A 43 -10.96 0.91 -3.54
CA ARG A 43 -12.31 1.01 -2.98
C ARG A 43 -12.35 1.84 -1.71
N LEU A 44 -11.37 1.66 -0.82
CA LEU A 44 -11.28 2.40 0.42
C LEU A 44 -11.07 3.89 0.18
N VAL A 45 -10.12 4.25 -0.69
CA VAL A 45 -9.85 5.67 -1.03
C VAL A 45 -11.07 6.32 -1.69
N ALA A 46 -11.75 5.62 -2.60
CA ALA A 46 -12.99 6.14 -3.20
C ALA A 46 -14.11 6.36 -2.15
N ALA A 47 -14.25 5.42 -1.20
CA ALA A 47 -15.22 5.57 -0.11
C ALA A 47 -14.86 6.71 0.84
N TRP A 48 -13.56 6.93 1.10
CA TRP A 48 -13.08 8.08 1.86
C TRP A 48 -13.39 9.40 1.16
N ASP A 49 -13.13 9.51 -0.14
CA ASP A 49 -13.40 10.74 -0.89
C ASP A 49 -14.89 11.10 -0.84
N ALA A 50 -15.79 10.09 -0.89
CA ALA A 50 -17.22 10.27 -0.69
C ALA A 50 -17.59 10.70 0.75
N ALA A 51 -16.94 10.12 1.77
CA ALA A 51 -17.16 10.48 3.17
C ALA A 51 -16.72 11.93 3.46
N VAL A 52 -15.56 12.34 2.95
CA VAL A 52 -15.06 13.71 3.05
C VAL A 52 -16.01 14.69 2.35
N ALA A 53 -16.52 14.35 1.17
CA ALA A 53 -17.52 15.17 0.47
C ALA A 53 -18.83 15.31 1.27
N ALA A 54 -19.19 14.30 2.08
CA ALA A 54 -20.32 14.35 3.01
C ALA A 54 -20.01 15.04 4.36
N GLY A 55 -18.77 15.53 4.54
CA GLY A 55 -18.35 16.28 5.74
C GLY A 55 -17.93 15.40 6.91
N THR A 56 -17.65 14.11 6.71
CA THR A 56 -17.18 13.21 7.78
C THR A 56 -15.70 12.86 7.61
N GLY A 57 -14.95 12.85 8.71
CA GLY A 57 -13.54 12.47 8.75
C GLY A 57 -13.28 11.05 9.26
N VAL A 58 -14.35 10.31 9.53
CA VAL A 58 -14.34 8.92 10.01
C VAL A 58 -15.57 8.21 9.43
N PHE A 59 -15.40 7.00 8.92
CA PHE A 59 -16.51 6.20 8.37
C PHE A 59 -16.28 4.71 8.56
N VAL A 60 -17.32 3.89 8.38
CA VAL A 60 -17.21 2.43 8.44
C VAL A 60 -17.08 1.88 7.02
N PHE A 61 -16.05 1.08 6.77
CA PHE A 61 -15.79 0.41 5.49
C PHE A 61 -15.49 -1.07 5.75
N GLU A 62 -16.21 -1.97 5.09
CA GLU A 62 -16.04 -3.44 5.24
C GLU A 62 -15.97 -3.90 6.72
N GLY A 63 -16.81 -3.30 7.57
CA GLY A 63 -16.88 -3.62 9.00
C GLY A 63 -15.77 -3.02 9.87
N ARG A 64 -14.92 -2.14 9.33
CA ARG A 64 -13.84 -1.46 10.04
C ARG A 64 -14.06 0.04 10.09
N VAL A 65 -13.70 0.66 11.21
CA VAL A 65 -13.64 2.13 11.33
C VAL A 65 -12.41 2.62 10.61
N ILE A 66 -12.60 3.53 9.67
CA ILE A 66 -11.55 4.13 8.85
C ILE A 66 -11.43 5.61 9.18
N ASP A 67 -10.20 6.05 9.39
CA ASP A 67 -9.80 7.44 9.58
C ASP A 67 -8.66 7.82 8.62
N ARG A 68 -8.20 9.07 8.70
CA ARG A 68 -7.18 9.61 7.79
C ARG A 68 -5.87 8.78 7.75
N PRO A 69 -5.25 8.37 8.88
CA PRO A 69 -4.05 7.53 8.86
C PRO A 69 -4.20 6.25 8.03
N VAL A 70 -5.32 5.55 8.15
CA VAL A 70 -5.56 4.32 7.36
C VAL A 70 -5.64 4.65 5.87
N VAL A 71 -6.31 5.74 5.51
CA VAL A 71 -6.43 6.18 4.11
C VAL A 71 -5.08 6.54 3.51
N GLU A 72 -4.21 7.23 4.25
CA GLU A 72 -2.86 7.56 3.79
C GLU A 72 -1.98 6.32 3.58
N ALA A 73 -2.16 5.28 4.40
CA ALA A 73 -1.51 3.99 4.19
C ALA A 73 -1.97 3.35 2.87
N GLU A 74 -3.28 3.34 2.59
CA GLU A 74 -3.81 2.80 1.33
C GLU A 74 -3.41 3.64 0.11
N ARG A 75 -3.32 4.97 0.23
CA ARG A 75 -2.75 5.83 -0.82
C ARG A 75 -1.29 5.46 -1.12
N THR A 76 -0.52 5.11 -0.10
CA THR A 76 0.87 4.63 -0.27
C THR A 76 0.91 3.30 -1.03
N VAL A 77 -0.05 2.39 -0.78
CA VAL A 77 -0.20 1.15 -1.55
C VAL A 77 -0.44 1.46 -3.04
N LEU A 78 -1.36 2.38 -3.34
CA LEU A 78 -1.63 2.79 -4.73
C LEU A 78 -0.42 3.44 -5.41
N ALA A 79 0.30 4.32 -4.70
CA ALA A 79 1.50 4.96 -5.22
C ALA A 79 2.57 3.93 -5.59
N ARG A 80 2.77 2.90 -4.76
CA ARG A 80 3.72 1.80 -5.04
C ARG A 80 3.29 0.93 -6.21
N ALA A 81 1.99 0.70 -6.38
CA ALA A 81 1.47 -0.06 -7.50
C ALA A 81 1.65 0.66 -8.85
N ALA A 82 1.75 1.99 -8.85
CA ALA A 82 1.98 2.80 -10.03
C ALA A 82 3.47 2.89 -10.45
N LEU A 83 4.39 2.37 -9.64
CA LEU A 83 5.81 2.31 -9.99
C LEU A 83 6.07 1.21 -11.04
N PRO A 84 7.02 1.44 -11.96
CA PRO A 84 7.37 0.49 -13.03
C PRO A 84 7.83 -0.88 -12.49
#